data_AF-A0A6L5YBH7-F1
#
_entry.id   AF-A0A6L5YBH7-F1
#
_cell.length_a   1.000
_cell.length_b   1.000
_cell.length_c   1.000
_cell.angle_alpha   90.00
_cell.angle_beta   90.00
_cell.angle_gamma   90.00
#
_symmetry.space_group_name_H-M   'P 1'
#
loop_
_entity.id
_entity.type
_entity.pdbx_description
1 polymer ?
#
loop_
_entity_poly.entity_id
_entity_poly.type
_entity_poly.pdbx_seq_one_letter_code
_entity_poly.pdbx_strand_id
1 'polypeptide(L)'
;MLEFFKYNFMAAFAICGLMYVIGEWVSTITKAWVPSVFVTACLMLLGYWHGVPHDLVSNSVLIPFGASTGIFLLLVHMGTIISFKQLMEQWKVVVVALAGLAGMCLAGYFVCPLFMDRSFVIAGLPPLTGGIVAASIMQQAAIAKGMTAVGVFAIAMYCVQGFAGYPLTAIFLQNEGRRLIRNFRAGKSDANGVTEEQAVLAAAAVRRKLLPPVPKKFDSAVVVLLKLGIVGYLATVMGGVSFGPIGKISGAIWCLLLGVLFTSIGFLDENSLTKCNSFGIVMFALMMYIFDGLKDCTPEMLKSIILPLAQLIVTGVSGQLLFAFIAAKVVKLSIPLAFSVSLTALYGFPPNAVITESICRALAENDEEHDYLSGILMPAMIVGGFVTVTITSVFVAGIFEKLF
;
A
#
# COMPACT_ATOMS: atom_id res chain seq x y z
N MET A 1 -33.98 -25.75 -12.92
CA MET A 1 -33.69 -24.91 -11.73
C MET A 1 -32.19 -24.59 -11.56
N LEU A 2 -31.27 -25.42 -12.08
CA LEU A 2 -29.81 -25.15 -12.06
C LEU A 2 -29.29 -24.25 -13.20
N GLU A 3 -30.04 -24.06 -14.30
CA GLU A 3 -29.63 -23.15 -15.40
C GLU A 3 -29.83 -21.65 -15.11
N PHE A 4 -30.52 -21.30 -14.02
CA PHE A 4 -30.86 -19.90 -13.70
C PHE A 4 -29.69 -19.15 -13.01
N PHE A 5 -28.73 -19.87 -12.43
CA PHE A 5 -27.50 -19.29 -11.83
C PHE A 5 -26.28 -19.57 -12.72
N LYS A 6 -26.35 -19.15 -13.99
CA LYS A 6 -25.17 -19.22 -14.87
C LYS A 6 -24.13 -18.21 -14.37
N TYR A 7 -22.92 -18.68 -14.11
CA TYR A 7 -21.78 -17.83 -13.77
C TYR A 7 -21.61 -16.73 -14.83
N ASN A 8 -21.51 -15.49 -14.37
CA ASN A 8 -21.38 -14.28 -15.18
C ASN A 8 -20.63 -13.20 -14.40
N PHE A 9 -20.42 -12.03 -15.01
CA PHE A 9 -19.69 -10.93 -14.40
C PHE A 9 -20.26 -10.49 -13.05
N MET A 10 -21.58 -10.54 -12.87
CA MET A 10 -22.24 -10.13 -11.63
C MET A 10 -22.07 -11.18 -10.53
N ALA A 11 -22.11 -12.46 -10.88
CA ALA A 11 -21.76 -13.54 -9.95
C ALA A 11 -20.30 -13.43 -9.50
N ALA A 12 -19.38 -13.15 -10.45
CA ALA A 12 -17.97 -12.93 -10.14
C ALA A 12 -17.76 -11.74 -9.20
N PHE A 13 -18.43 -10.60 -9.47
CA PHE A 13 -18.44 -9.43 -8.59
C PHE A 13 -18.97 -9.78 -7.19
N ALA A 14 -20.08 -10.52 -7.09
CA ALA A 14 -20.66 -10.90 -5.81
C ALA A 14 -19.74 -11.83 -4.99
N ILE A 15 -19.05 -12.78 -5.64
CA ILE A 15 -18.08 -13.66 -4.98
C ILE A 15 -16.88 -12.86 -4.47
N CYS A 16 -16.34 -11.94 -5.29
CA CYS A 16 -15.28 -11.01 -4.86
C CYS A 16 -15.72 -10.20 -3.63
N GLY A 17 -16.94 -9.65 -3.68
CA GLY A 17 -17.54 -8.90 -2.58
C GLY A 17 -17.71 -9.73 -1.31
N LEU A 18 -18.19 -10.97 -1.43
CA LEU A 18 -18.36 -11.88 -0.31
C LEU A 18 -17.02 -12.16 0.41
N MET A 19 -15.97 -12.49 -0.34
CA MET A 19 -14.65 -12.74 0.24
C MET A 19 -14.05 -11.49 0.90
N TYR A 20 -14.28 -10.31 0.31
CA TYR A 20 -13.84 -9.03 0.87
C TYR A 20 -14.57 -8.71 2.19
N VAL A 21 -15.90 -8.84 2.21
CA VAL A 21 -16.73 -8.60 3.38
C VAL A 21 -16.40 -9.56 4.53
N ILE A 22 -16.14 -10.84 4.25
CA ILE A 22 -15.68 -11.78 5.30
C ILE A 22 -14.38 -11.27 5.92
N GLY A 23 -13.45 -10.74 5.12
CA GLY A 23 -12.22 -10.12 5.63
C GLY A 23 -12.49 -8.91 6.51
N GLU A 24 -13.38 -8.01 6.09
CA GLU A 24 -13.78 -6.84 6.88
C GLU A 24 -14.45 -7.23 8.21
N TRP A 25 -15.32 -8.22 8.20
CA TRP A 25 -15.97 -8.74 9.39
C TRP A 25 -14.97 -9.33 10.38
N VAL A 26 -14.03 -10.17 9.91
CA VAL A 26 -12.96 -10.71 10.77
C VAL A 26 -12.10 -9.60 11.34
N SER A 27 -11.70 -8.61 10.53
CA SER A 27 -10.95 -7.44 11.00
C SER A 27 -11.72 -6.67 12.08
N THR A 28 -13.01 -6.42 11.86
CA THR A 28 -13.87 -5.71 12.81
C THR A 28 -14.01 -6.46 14.12
N ILE A 29 -14.32 -7.76 14.06
CA ILE A 29 -14.48 -8.63 15.25
C ILE A 29 -13.17 -8.72 16.04
N THR A 30 -12.03 -8.78 15.34
CA THR A 30 -10.71 -8.86 15.97
C THR A 30 -10.11 -7.51 16.34
N LYS A 31 -10.85 -6.40 16.16
CA LYS A 31 -10.36 -5.03 16.39
C LYS A 31 -9.03 -4.75 15.66
N ALA A 32 -9.00 -5.08 14.37
CA ALA A 32 -7.87 -4.95 13.46
C ALA A 32 -6.58 -5.70 13.87
N TRP A 33 -6.67 -6.70 14.77
CA TRP A 33 -5.54 -7.62 15.04
C TRP A 33 -5.29 -8.58 13.89
N VAL A 34 -6.36 -9.04 13.24
CA VAL A 34 -6.28 -9.82 12.02
C VAL A 34 -6.69 -8.92 10.86
N PRO A 35 -5.74 -8.45 10.02
CA PRO A 35 -6.07 -7.53 8.93
C PRO A 35 -7.08 -8.10 7.95
N SER A 36 -8.04 -7.28 7.50
CA SER A 36 -9.01 -7.68 6.48
C SER A 36 -8.31 -8.16 5.21
N VAL A 37 -7.26 -7.46 4.81
CA VAL A 37 -6.42 -7.82 3.65
C VAL A 37 -5.87 -9.23 3.76
N PHE A 38 -5.36 -9.61 4.94
CA PHE A 38 -4.78 -10.93 5.17
C PHE A 38 -5.84 -12.02 5.02
N VAL A 39 -7.01 -11.81 5.63
CA VAL A 39 -8.13 -12.75 5.57
C VAL A 39 -8.63 -12.91 4.13
N THR A 40 -8.85 -11.80 3.42
CA THR A 40 -9.29 -11.86 2.02
C THR A 40 -8.24 -12.51 1.13
N ALA A 41 -6.94 -12.24 1.32
CA ALA A 41 -5.87 -12.92 0.61
C ALA A 41 -5.89 -14.44 0.84
N CYS A 42 -6.04 -14.89 2.09
CA CYS A 42 -6.19 -16.30 2.43
C CYS A 42 -7.41 -16.93 1.74
N LEU A 43 -8.56 -16.26 1.78
CA LEU A 43 -9.80 -16.75 1.15
C LEU A 43 -9.68 -16.87 -0.37
N MET A 44 -9.07 -15.87 -1.01
CA MET A 44 -8.82 -15.87 -2.45
C MET A 44 -7.86 -16.99 -2.83
N LEU A 45 -6.72 -17.11 -2.14
CA LEU A 45 -5.71 -18.13 -2.39
C LEU A 45 -6.29 -19.55 -2.23
N LEU A 46 -6.96 -19.82 -1.10
CA LEU A 46 -7.61 -21.11 -0.86
C LEU A 46 -8.76 -21.35 -1.85
N GLY A 47 -9.48 -20.30 -2.23
CA GLY A 47 -10.53 -20.35 -3.23
C GLY A 47 -10.00 -20.84 -4.58
N TYR A 48 -8.91 -20.25 -5.07
CA TYR A 48 -8.28 -20.67 -6.32
C TYR A 48 -7.85 -22.14 -6.30
N TRP A 49 -7.45 -22.67 -5.13
CA TRP A 49 -7.09 -24.08 -5.00
C TRP A 49 -8.26 -25.04 -4.98
N HIS A 50 -9.45 -24.59 -4.57
CA HIS A 50 -10.62 -25.47 -4.33
C HIS A 50 -11.78 -25.23 -5.31
N GLY A 51 -11.51 -24.60 -6.46
CA GLY A 51 -12.45 -24.53 -7.59
C GLY A 51 -13.02 -23.15 -7.90
N VAL A 52 -12.52 -22.08 -7.29
CA VAL A 52 -12.82 -20.72 -7.75
C VAL A 52 -12.11 -20.46 -9.09
N PRO A 53 -12.78 -19.94 -10.12
CA PRO A 53 -12.16 -19.66 -11.41
C PRO A 53 -10.98 -18.69 -11.29
N HIS A 54 -9.86 -18.97 -11.98
CA HIS A 54 -8.67 -18.09 -11.97
C HIS A 54 -8.96 -16.71 -12.58
N ASP A 55 -9.95 -16.63 -13.46
CA ASP A 55 -10.43 -15.41 -14.09
C ASP A 55 -11.54 -14.73 -13.27
N LEU A 56 -11.81 -15.14 -12.01
CA LEU A 56 -12.84 -14.56 -11.15
C LEU A 56 -12.76 -13.02 -11.12
N VAL A 57 -11.59 -12.49 -10.77
CA VAL A 57 -11.44 -11.04 -10.58
C VAL A 57 -11.49 -10.31 -11.92
N SER A 58 -10.96 -10.92 -12.98
CA SER A 58 -11.09 -10.38 -14.34
C SER A 58 -12.55 -10.32 -14.81
N ASN A 59 -13.32 -11.38 -14.56
CA ASN A 59 -14.74 -11.48 -14.89
C ASN A 59 -15.61 -10.49 -14.12
N SER A 60 -15.20 -10.06 -12.92
CA SER A 60 -15.90 -9.02 -12.16
C SER A 60 -15.82 -7.63 -12.78
N VAL A 61 -14.96 -7.43 -13.80
CA VAL A 61 -14.70 -6.14 -14.47
C VAL A 61 -14.10 -5.09 -13.52
N LEU A 62 -13.59 -5.50 -12.36
CA LEU A 62 -12.95 -4.62 -11.38
C LEU A 62 -11.52 -4.24 -11.79
N ILE A 63 -10.76 -5.14 -12.43
CA ILE A 63 -9.37 -4.90 -12.81
C ILE A 63 -9.21 -3.67 -13.72
N PRO A 64 -9.96 -3.54 -14.84
CA PRO A 64 -9.80 -2.42 -15.74
C PRO A 64 -10.02 -1.08 -15.04
N PHE A 65 -10.97 -0.98 -14.11
CA PHE A 65 -11.22 0.24 -13.35
C PHE A 65 -10.17 0.47 -12.26
N GLY A 66 -9.93 -0.54 -11.42
CA GLY A 66 -9.04 -0.45 -10.27
C GLY A 66 -7.60 -0.11 -10.68
N ALA A 67 -7.00 -0.96 -11.52
CA ALA A 67 -5.59 -0.86 -11.89
C ALA A 67 -5.24 0.37 -12.75
N SER A 68 -6.23 1.00 -13.40
CA SER A 68 -6.03 2.18 -14.22
C SER A 68 -6.52 3.46 -13.53
N THR A 69 -7.80 3.81 -13.68
CA THR A 69 -8.37 5.07 -13.17
C THR A 69 -8.43 5.10 -11.65
N GLY A 70 -8.78 3.98 -11.02
CA GLY A 70 -8.99 3.87 -9.58
C GLY A 70 -7.78 4.28 -8.76
N ILE A 71 -6.58 3.79 -9.13
CA ILE A 71 -5.35 4.09 -8.38
C ILE A 71 -5.05 5.60 -8.39
N PHE A 72 -5.19 6.27 -9.53
CA PHE A 72 -4.92 7.71 -9.64
C PHE A 72 -5.96 8.54 -8.91
N LEU A 73 -7.25 8.20 -9.01
CA LEU A 73 -8.31 8.88 -8.27
C LEU A 73 -8.07 8.78 -6.76
N LEU A 74 -7.70 7.59 -6.28
CA LEU A 74 -7.44 7.35 -4.87
C LEU A 74 -6.20 8.11 -4.40
N LEU A 75 -5.15 8.18 -5.20
CA LEU A 75 -3.93 8.89 -4.82
C LEU A 75 -4.10 10.40 -4.77
N VAL A 76 -4.80 10.98 -5.74
CA VAL A 76 -5.16 12.41 -5.67
C VAL A 76 -6.02 12.66 -4.44
N HIS A 77 -6.99 11.78 -4.17
CA HIS A 77 -7.81 11.86 -2.97
C HIS A 77 -7.00 11.80 -1.66
N MET A 78 -5.97 10.97 -1.56
CA MET A 78 -5.09 10.99 -0.39
C MET A 78 -4.42 12.36 -0.22
N GLY A 79 -4.00 13.00 -1.32
CA GLY A 79 -3.54 14.39 -1.28
C GLY A 79 -4.58 15.39 -0.79
N THR A 80 -5.88 15.08 -0.86
CA THR A 80 -6.96 15.94 -0.33
C THR A 80 -7.20 15.83 1.17
N ILE A 81 -6.58 14.86 1.84
CA ILE A 81 -6.71 14.63 3.29
C ILE A 81 -5.47 15.18 4.03
N ILE A 82 -4.32 15.25 3.34
CA ILE A 82 -3.02 15.55 3.95
C ILE A 82 -2.66 17.02 3.70
N SER A 83 -2.08 17.69 4.70
CA SER A 83 -1.55 19.05 4.56
C SER A 83 -0.13 19.08 3.98
N PHE A 84 0.28 20.22 3.40
CA PHE A 84 1.64 20.40 2.87
C PHE A 84 2.72 20.23 3.96
N LYS A 85 2.43 20.67 5.19
CA LYS A 85 3.31 20.49 6.36
C LYS A 85 3.50 19.00 6.65
N GLN A 86 2.41 18.23 6.76
CA GLN A 86 2.45 16.79 6.99
C GLN A 86 3.21 16.06 5.88
N LEU A 87 3.06 16.45 4.62
CA LEU A 87 3.78 15.84 3.50
C LEU A 87 5.29 16.11 3.59
N MET A 88 5.70 17.33 3.91
CA MET A 88 7.12 17.67 4.11
C MET A 88 7.73 16.93 5.30
N GLU A 89 6.96 16.68 6.35
CA GLU A 89 7.41 15.93 7.54
C GLU A 89 7.70 14.44 7.25
N GLN A 90 7.27 13.92 6.09
CA GLN A 90 7.50 12.51 5.70
C GLN A 90 8.93 12.20 5.27
N TRP A 91 9.86 13.16 5.23
CA TRP A 91 11.26 12.87 4.88
C TRP A 91 11.87 11.81 5.81
N LYS A 92 11.49 11.78 7.09
CA LYS A 92 11.93 10.74 8.06
C LYS A 92 11.43 9.36 7.67
N VAL A 93 10.18 9.28 7.21
CA VAL A 93 9.54 8.07 6.71
C VAL A 93 10.26 7.56 5.47
N VAL A 94 10.62 8.44 4.52
CA VAL A 94 11.41 8.10 3.33
C VAL A 94 12.76 7.52 3.74
N VAL A 95 13.49 8.17 4.65
CA VAL A 95 14.81 7.70 5.13
C VAL A 95 14.71 6.32 5.78
N VAL A 96 13.73 6.11 6.66
CA VAL A 96 13.51 4.81 7.32
C VAL A 96 13.13 3.72 6.32
N ALA A 97 12.26 4.03 5.36
CA ALA A 97 11.84 3.09 4.32
C ALA A 97 13.03 2.64 3.46
N LEU A 98 13.85 3.58 2.99
CA LEU A 98 15.06 3.29 2.20
C LEU A 98 16.12 2.54 3.00
N ALA A 99 16.35 2.92 4.27
CA ALA A 99 17.27 2.21 5.14
C ALA A 99 16.81 0.77 5.39
N GLY A 100 15.53 0.56 5.67
CA GLY A 100 14.95 -0.77 5.82
C GLY A 100 15.12 -1.61 4.55
N LEU A 101 14.85 -1.05 3.37
CA LEU A 101 15.10 -1.75 2.11
C LEU A 101 16.58 -2.09 1.89
N ALA A 102 17.49 -1.17 2.21
CA ALA A 102 18.91 -1.45 2.16
C ALA A 102 19.29 -2.61 3.10
N GLY A 103 18.75 -2.63 4.32
CA GLY A 103 18.92 -3.73 5.27
C GLY A 103 18.37 -5.06 4.74
N MET A 104 17.20 -5.04 4.10
CA MET A 104 16.62 -6.21 3.43
C MET A 104 17.54 -6.75 2.34
N CYS A 105 18.01 -5.87 1.44
CA CYS A 105 18.90 -6.24 0.34
C CYS A 105 20.24 -6.78 0.86
N LEU A 106 20.85 -6.13 1.86
CA LEU A 106 22.11 -6.57 2.44
C LEU A 106 21.97 -7.92 3.14
N ALA A 107 20.97 -8.10 4.00
CA ALA A 107 20.75 -9.36 4.68
C ALA A 107 20.39 -10.47 3.70
N GLY A 108 19.46 -10.21 2.78
CA GLY A 108 19.08 -11.19 1.76
C GLY A 108 20.28 -11.58 0.89
N TYR A 109 21.04 -10.62 0.37
CA TYR A 109 22.11 -10.91 -0.58
C TYR A 109 23.33 -11.60 0.07
N PHE A 110 23.69 -11.23 1.30
CA PHE A 110 24.90 -11.77 1.96
C PHE A 110 24.62 -12.95 2.90
N VAL A 111 23.43 -13.04 3.50
CA VAL A 111 23.12 -14.08 4.50
C VAL A 111 22.30 -15.22 3.91
N CYS A 112 21.31 -14.96 3.03
CA CYS A 112 20.50 -16.05 2.46
C CYS A 112 21.28 -17.09 1.65
N PRO A 113 22.36 -16.77 0.91
CA PRO A 113 23.15 -17.79 0.21
C PRO A 113 23.74 -18.89 1.10
N LEU A 114 23.75 -18.71 2.43
CA LEU A 114 24.14 -19.75 3.39
C LEU A 114 23.08 -20.87 3.52
N PHE A 115 21.83 -20.59 3.11
CA PHE A 115 20.68 -21.47 3.30
C PHE A 115 20.00 -21.90 2.00
N MET A 116 20.24 -21.17 0.90
CA MET A 116 19.57 -21.39 -0.38
C MET A 116 20.48 -21.02 -1.57
N ASP A 117 20.13 -21.50 -2.77
CA ASP A 117 20.86 -21.18 -3.99
C ASP A 117 20.79 -19.68 -4.34
N ARG A 118 21.92 -19.12 -4.78
CA ARG A 118 22.07 -17.70 -5.10
C ARG A 118 21.09 -17.20 -6.16
N SER A 119 20.72 -18.04 -7.11
CA SER A 119 19.79 -17.70 -8.20
C SER A 119 18.41 -17.37 -7.64
N PHE A 120 17.97 -18.11 -6.61
CA PHE A 120 16.71 -17.83 -5.91
C PHE A 120 16.81 -16.53 -5.10
N VAL A 121 17.94 -16.26 -4.45
CA VAL A 121 18.18 -14.97 -3.76
C VAL A 121 18.08 -13.81 -4.74
N ILE A 122 18.77 -13.92 -5.88
CA ILE A 122 18.77 -12.89 -6.92
C ILE A 122 17.34 -12.66 -7.44
N ALA A 123 16.62 -13.72 -7.75
CA ALA A 123 15.26 -13.61 -8.30
C ALA A 123 14.20 -13.16 -7.31
N GLY A 124 14.33 -13.54 -6.03
CA GLY A 124 13.31 -13.30 -5.01
C GLY A 124 13.45 -11.97 -4.27
N LEU A 125 14.66 -11.42 -4.13
CA LEU A 125 14.88 -10.17 -3.42
C LEU A 125 14.13 -8.98 -4.03
N PRO A 126 14.20 -8.72 -5.35
CA PRO A 126 13.48 -7.60 -5.93
C PRO A 126 11.95 -7.68 -5.74
N PRO A 127 11.27 -8.81 -6.00
CA PRO A 127 9.86 -8.96 -5.62
C PRO A 127 9.62 -8.76 -4.12
N LEU A 128 10.52 -9.20 -3.23
CA LEU A 128 10.43 -9.01 -1.78
C LEU A 128 10.50 -7.52 -1.37
N THR A 129 11.23 -6.70 -2.12
CA THR A 129 11.25 -5.24 -1.94
C THR A 129 10.01 -4.54 -2.50
N GLY A 130 9.13 -5.30 -3.17
CA GLY A 130 7.79 -4.91 -3.57
C GLY A 130 7.53 -4.93 -5.08
N GLY A 131 6.27 -5.14 -5.46
CA GLY A 131 5.74 -4.73 -6.77
C GLY A 131 5.76 -5.82 -7.84
N ILE A 132 4.63 -5.95 -8.54
CA ILE A 132 4.43 -6.93 -9.62
C ILE A 132 5.40 -6.73 -10.78
N VAL A 133 5.82 -5.49 -11.03
CA VAL A 133 6.77 -5.14 -12.10
C VAL A 133 8.15 -5.75 -11.82
N ALA A 134 8.65 -5.60 -10.59
CA ALA A 134 9.93 -6.20 -10.19
C ALA A 134 9.88 -7.73 -10.28
N ALA A 135 8.76 -8.34 -9.86
CA ALA A 135 8.55 -9.77 -9.98
C ALA A 135 8.57 -10.25 -11.45
N SER A 136 7.90 -9.52 -12.35
CA SER A 136 7.88 -9.82 -13.77
C SER A 136 9.26 -9.69 -14.42
N ILE A 137 10.02 -8.64 -14.10
CA ILE A 137 11.40 -8.45 -14.59
C ILE A 137 12.27 -9.66 -14.21
N MET A 138 12.27 -10.03 -12.93
CA MET A 138 13.09 -11.15 -12.44
C MET A 138 12.65 -12.49 -13.01
N GLN A 139 11.34 -12.70 -13.18
CA GLN A 139 10.80 -13.90 -13.80
C GLN A 139 11.29 -14.04 -15.25
N GLN A 140 11.14 -12.99 -16.05
CA GLN A 140 11.55 -13.00 -17.46
C GLN A 140 13.06 -13.22 -17.59
N ALA A 141 13.85 -12.55 -16.77
CA ALA A 141 15.31 -12.69 -16.76
C ALA A 141 15.76 -14.12 -16.40
N ALA A 142 15.14 -14.75 -15.40
CA ALA A 142 15.44 -16.13 -15.01
C ALA A 142 15.05 -17.13 -16.12
N ILE A 143 13.85 -16.97 -16.70
CA ILE A 143 13.37 -17.85 -17.79
C ILE A 143 14.23 -17.71 -19.04
N ALA A 144 14.70 -16.50 -19.38
CA ALA A 144 15.60 -16.27 -20.51
C ALA A 144 16.92 -17.04 -20.38
N LYS A 145 17.32 -17.42 -19.16
CA LYS A 145 18.50 -18.24 -18.89
C LYS A 145 18.19 -19.73 -18.65
N GLY A 146 16.96 -20.18 -18.95
CA GLY A 146 16.53 -21.55 -18.74
C GLY A 146 16.25 -21.90 -17.27
N MET A 147 16.23 -20.93 -16.35
CA MET A 147 16.01 -21.13 -14.92
C MET A 147 14.52 -21.02 -14.55
N THR A 148 13.69 -21.91 -15.09
CA THR A 148 12.22 -21.85 -14.93
C THR A 148 11.78 -21.86 -13.46
N ALA A 149 12.37 -22.72 -12.62
CA ALA A 149 12.03 -22.79 -11.19
C ALA A 149 12.35 -21.49 -10.44
N VAL A 150 13.41 -20.78 -10.85
CA VAL A 150 13.83 -19.50 -10.28
C VAL A 150 12.88 -18.37 -10.73
N GLY A 151 12.42 -18.41 -11.98
CA GLY A 151 11.40 -17.46 -12.45
C GLY A 151 10.05 -17.65 -11.77
N VAL A 152 9.65 -18.91 -11.57
CA VAL A 152 8.47 -19.29 -10.76
C VAL A 152 8.63 -18.76 -9.33
N PHE A 153 9.81 -18.91 -8.71
CA PHE A 153 10.09 -18.36 -7.39
C PHE A 153 9.87 -16.85 -7.28
N ALA A 154 10.29 -16.07 -8.29
CA ALA A 154 10.11 -14.61 -8.28
C ALA A 154 8.64 -14.18 -8.19
N ILE A 155 7.76 -14.83 -8.96
CA ILE A 155 6.31 -14.55 -8.91
C ILE A 155 5.71 -15.02 -7.60
N ALA A 156 6.03 -16.25 -7.16
CA ALA A 156 5.53 -16.75 -5.89
C ALA A 156 5.91 -15.85 -4.72
N MET A 157 7.14 -15.32 -4.71
CA MET A 157 7.59 -14.37 -3.70
C MET A 157 6.67 -13.16 -3.62
N TYR A 158 6.34 -12.54 -4.77
CA TYR A 158 5.40 -11.42 -4.82
C TYR A 158 4.02 -11.80 -4.26
N CYS A 159 3.51 -13.01 -4.58
CA CYS A 159 2.20 -13.46 -4.12
C CYS A 159 2.14 -13.67 -2.59
N VAL A 160 3.21 -14.22 -1.99
CA VAL A 160 3.16 -14.65 -0.58
C VAL A 160 3.78 -13.69 0.42
N GLN A 161 4.64 -12.76 -0.01
CA GLN A 161 5.33 -11.84 0.91
C GLN A 161 4.36 -11.02 1.78
N GLY A 162 3.20 -10.66 1.21
CA GLY A 162 2.17 -9.91 1.91
C GLY A 162 1.65 -10.65 3.15
N PHE A 163 1.63 -11.99 3.13
CA PHE A 163 1.18 -12.79 4.28
C PHE A 163 2.09 -12.64 5.50
N ALA A 164 3.36 -12.30 5.31
CA ALA A 164 4.24 -11.89 6.41
C ALA A 164 4.03 -10.41 6.76
N GLY A 165 3.92 -9.54 5.76
CA GLY A 165 3.83 -8.09 5.96
C GLY A 165 2.56 -7.62 6.66
N TYR A 166 1.39 -8.17 6.33
CA TYR A 166 0.11 -7.76 6.89
C TYR A 166 0.05 -7.91 8.42
N PRO A 167 0.26 -9.12 9.01
CA PRO A 167 0.19 -9.29 10.46
C PRO A 167 1.30 -8.54 11.20
N LEU A 168 2.55 -8.54 10.68
CA LEU A 168 3.65 -7.82 11.30
C LEU A 168 3.37 -6.31 11.37
N THR A 169 2.85 -5.75 10.28
CA THR A 169 2.47 -4.32 10.25
C THR A 169 1.36 -4.05 11.24
N ALA A 170 0.33 -4.90 11.30
CA ALA A 170 -0.79 -4.71 12.21
C ALA A 170 -0.34 -4.64 13.67
N ILE A 171 0.61 -5.50 14.08
CA ILE A 171 1.17 -5.50 15.43
C ILE A 171 1.87 -4.17 15.73
N PHE A 172 2.80 -3.74 14.88
CA PHE A 172 3.56 -2.51 15.12
C PHE A 172 2.70 -1.25 14.98
N LEU A 173 1.76 -1.24 14.04
CA LEU A 173 0.90 -0.09 13.79
C LEU A 173 -0.16 0.06 14.87
N GLN A 174 -0.70 -1.04 15.41
CA GLN A 174 -1.54 -0.98 16.60
C GLN A 174 -0.78 -0.44 17.81
N ASN A 175 0.46 -0.87 18.01
CA ASN A 175 1.30 -0.35 19.09
C ASN A 175 1.51 1.15 18.95
N GLU A 176 1.76 1.65 17.74
CA GLU A 176 1.88 3.08 17.48
C GLU A 176 0.56 3.82 17.69
N GLY A 177 -0.55 3.33 17.11
CA GLY A 177 -1.86 3.96 17.26
C GLY A 177 -2.28 4.07 18.72
N ARG A 178 -2.04 3.02 19.53
CA ARG A 178 -2.31 3.04 20.98
C ARG A 178 -1.45 4.05 21.73
N ARG A 179 -0.20 4.25 21.30
CA ARG A 179 0.70 5.28 21.86
C ARG A 179 0.16 6.66 21.55
N LEU A 180 -0.17 6.92 20.28
CA LEU A 180 -0.68 8.19 19.79
C LEU A 180 -2.01 8.56 20.46
N ILE A 181 -2.97 7.64 20.52
CA ILE A 181 -4.28 7.93 21.12
C ILE A 181 -4.19 8.17 22.63
N ARG A 182 -3.30 7.44 23.33
CA ARG A 182 -3.04 7.69 24.75
C ARG A 182 -2.49 9.09 24.98
N ASN A 183 -1.59 9.56 24.11
CA ASN A 183 -1.03 10.90 24.21
C ASN A 183 -2.08 11.98 23.91
N PHE A 184 -2.90 11.78 22.88
CA PHE A 184 -4.02 12.65 22.54
C PHE A 184 -4.99 12.82 23.72
N ARG A 185 -5.49 11.71 24.27
CA ARG A 185 -6.41 11.71 25.43
C ARG A 185 -5.78 12.31 26.70
N ALA A 186 -4.47 12.20 26.86
CA ALA A 186 -3.75 12.77 27.99
C ALA A 186 -3.44 14.28 27.84
N GLY A 187 -3.85 14.91 26.73
CA GLY A 187 -3.50 16.30 26.42
C GLY A 187 -1.99 16.51 26.24
N LYS A 188 -1.23 15.44 25.99
CA LYS A 188 0.22 15.51 25.79
C LYS A 188 0.49 15.73 24.31
N SER A 189 0.94 16.93 23.98
CA SER A 189 1.53 17.24 22.67
C SER A 189 2.75 16.34 22.49
N ASP A 190 2.66 15.40 21.54
CA ASP A 190 3.69 14.39 21.35
C ASP A 190 4.99 15.07 20.89
N ALA A 191 6.01 15.08 21.74
CA ALA A 191 7.28 15.81 21.57
C ALA A 191 8.13 15.33 20.36
N ASN A 192 7.61 14.43 19.53
CA ASN A 192 8.28 13.89 18.35
C ASN A 192 7.49 14.06 17.03
N GLY A 193 6.41 14.84 16.98
CA GLY A 193 5.83 15.09 15.66
C GLY A 193 4.52 15.86 15.53
N VAL A 194 3.91 16.38 16.61
CA VAL A 194 2.71 17.23 16.46
C VAL A 194 2.67 18.24 17.60
N THR A 195 3.01 19.50 17.31
CA THR A 195 2.82 20.63 18.23
C THR A 195 1.34 20.99 18.34
N GLU A 196 1.00 21.75 19.39
CA GLU A 196 -0.29 22.44 19.61
C GLU A 196 -0.85 23.21 18.38
N GLU A 197 -0.08 23.32 17.29
CA GLU A 197 -0.54 23.78 15.97
C GLU A 197 -1.48 22.81 15.24
N GLN A 198 -1.64 21.55 15.65
CA GLN A 198 -2.66 20.66 15.05
C GLN A 198 -3.98 20.63 15.84
N ALA A 199 -4.04 21.13 17.07
CA ALA A 199 -5.32 21.57 17.64
C ALA A 199 -5.91 22.75 16.82
N VAL A 200 -5.06 23.48 16.09
CA VAL A 200 -5.47 24.49 15.11
C VAL A 200 -5.95 23.86 13.78
N LEU A 201 -5.73 22.56 13.53
CA LEU A 201 -6.41 21.86 12.42
C LEU A 201 -7.88 21.55 12.75
N ALA A 202 -8.25 21.49 14.03
CA ALA A 202 -9.66 21.43 14.45
C ALA A 202 -10.29 22.83 14.64
N ALA A 203 -9.48 23.89 14.79
CA ALA A 203 -9.97 25.24 15.17
C ALA A 203 -9.58 26.39 14.21
N ALA A 204 -9.31 26.14 12.93
CA ALA A 204 -9.21 27.19 11.91
C ALA A 204 -10.11 26.84 10.70
N ALA A 205 -11.38 27.22 10.71
CA ALA A 205 -11.81 28.56 10.29
C ALA A 205 -11.06 29.06 9.05
N VAL A 206 -11.76 29.06 7.91
CA VAL A 206 -11.64 30.11 6.87
C VAL A 206 -10.19 30.46 6.49
N ARG A 207 -9.39 29.50 6.02
CA ARG A 207 -8.35 29.88 5.06
C ARG A 207 -9.08 30.35 3.80
N ARG A 208 -8.88 31.61 3.39
CA ARG A 208 -9.34 32.10 2.08
C ARG A 208 -8.67 31.25 1.01
N LYS A 209 -9.37 30.22 0.55
CA LYS A 209 -8.98 29.44 -0.62
C LYS A 209 -8.98 30.39 -1.83
N LEU A 210 -8.01 30.24 -2.71
CA LEU A 210 -7.86 31.11 -3.89
C LEU A 210 -9.08 31.00 -4.80
N LEU A 211 -9.59 29.76 -4.94
CA LEU A 211 -10.80 29.46 -5.69
C LEU A 211 -11.98 29.32 -4.73
N PRO A 212 -13.14 29.94 -5.03
CA PRO A 212 -14.36 29.71 -4.28
C PRO A 212 -14.85 28.26 -4.48
N PRO A 213 -15.53 27.68 -3.48
CA PRO A 213 -16.13 26.36 -3.62
C PRO A 213 -17.19 26.36 -4.73
N VAL A 214 -17.34 25.22 -5.40
CA VAL A 214 -18.38 25.03 -6.41
C VAL A 214 -19.75 25.26 -5.75
N PRO A 215 -20.66 26.08 -6.34
CA PRO A 215 -21.99 26.28 -5.77
C PRO A 215 -22.72 24.94 -5.62
N LYS A 216 -23.38 24.71 -4.47
CA LYS A 216 -24.04 23.43 -4.15
C LYS A 216 -24.94 22.87 -5.26
N LYS A 217 -25.59 23.74 -6.04
CA LYS A 217 -26.46 23.31 -7.16
C LYS A 217 -25.71 22.60 -8.31
N PHE A 218 -24.39 22.77 -8.38
CA PHE A 218 -23.50 22.20 -9.38
C PHE A 218 -22.47 21.23 -8.79
N ASP A 219 -22.49 21.00 -7.46
CA ASP A 219 -21.52 20.18 -6.74
C ASP A 219 -21.97 18.71 -6.68
N SER A 220 -22.00 18.06 -7.85
CA SER A 220 -22.38 16.64 -7.96
C SER A 220 -21.19 15.71 -7.71
N ALA A 221 -21.47 14.44 -7.40
CA ALA A 221 -20.44 13.42 -7.27
C ALA A 221 -19.53 13.32 -8.52
N VAL A 222 -20.10 13.45 -9.71
CA VAL A 222 -19.36 13.42 -10.98
C VAL A 222 -18.48 14.65 -11.15
N VAL A 223 -18.87 15.82 -10.63
CA VAL A 223 -18.02 17.02 -10.63
C VAL A 223 -16.81 16.82 -9.73
N VAL A 224 -16.97 16.21 -8.56
CA VAL A 224 -15.84 15.84 -7.68
C VAL A 224 -14.90 14.87 -8.39
N LEU A 225 -15.44 13.82 -9.02
CA LEU A 225 -14.65 12.85 -9.80
C LEU A 225 -13.94 13.48 -11.00
N LEU A 226 -14.58 14.43 -11.70
CA LEU A 226 -13.97 15.18 -12.79
C LEU A 226 -12.75 15.96 -12.28
N LYS A 227 -12.89 16.68 -11.16
CA LYS A 227 -11.78 17.46 -10.57
C LYS A 227 -10.62 16.55 -10.16
N LEU A 228 -10.92 15.42 -9.52
CA LEU A 228 -9.90 14.39 -9.21
C LEU A 228 -9.25 13.84 -10.48
N GLY A 229 -10.04 13.56 -11.52
CA GLY A 229 -9.56 13.05 -12.81
C GLY A 229 -8.66 14.04 -13.55
N ILE A 230 -8.98 15.34 -13.52
CA ILE A 230 -8.13 16.40 -14.08
C ILE A 230 -6.77 16.41 -13.39
N VAL A 231 -6.76 16.39 -12.05
CA VAL A 231 -5.50 16.40 -11.29
C VAL A 231 -4.72 15.09 -11.49
N GLY A 232 -5.41 13.95 -11.58
CA GLY A 232 -4.82 12.65 -11.91
C GLY A 232 -4.19 12.65 -13.29
N TYR A 233 -4.86 13.22 -14.30
CA TYR A 233 -4.30 13.39 -15.64
C TYR A 233 -3.06 14.31 -15.63
N LEU A 234 -3.10 15.43 -14.92
CA LEU A 234 -1.92 16.28 -14.79
C LEU A 234 -0.76 15.50 -14.14
N ALA A 235 -1.04 14.69 -13.13
CA ALA A 235 -0.03 13.85 -12.49
C ALA A 235 0.57 12.79 -13.42
N THR A 236 -0.23 12.17 -14.31
CA THR A 236 0.30 11.22 -15.29
C THR A 236 1.16 11.91 -16.35
N VAL A 237 0.76 13.09 -16.82
CA VAL A 237 1.56 13.91 -17.73
C VAL A 237 2.89 14.30 -17.07
N MET A 238 2.85 14.80 -15.83
CA MET A 238 4.05 15.17 -15.08
C MET A 238 4.96 13.98 -14.77
N GLY A 239 4.40 12.78 -14.58
CA GLY A 239 5.17 11.55 -14.43
C GLY A 239 5.96 11.15 -15.68
N GLY A 240 5.56 11.65 -16.86
CA GLY A 240 6.31 11.49 -18.10
C GLY A 240 7.51 12.43 -18.25
N VAL A 241 7.55 13.53 -17.48
CA VAL A 241 8.58 14.57 -17.57
C VAL A 241 9.86 14.13 -16.86
N SER A 242 11.01 14.32 -17.53
CA SER A 242 12.33 14.06 -16.97
C SER A 242 12.98 15.35 -16.49
N PHE A 243 13.43 15.39 -15.24
CA PHE A 243 14.04 16.55 -14.59
C PHE A 243 15.56 16.40 -14.51
N GLY A 244 16.25 16.57 -15.65
CA GLY A 244 17.73 16.59 -15.71
C GLY A 244 18.37 15.40 -14.94
N PRO A 245 19.29 15.65 -13.99
CA PRO A 245 19.97 14.58 -13.24
C PRO A 245 19.05 13.82 -12.26
N ILE A 246 17.85 14.34 -11.96
CA ILE A 246 16.88 13.74 -11.02
C ILE A 246 16.08 12.62 -11.72
N GLY A 247 16.01 12.63 -13.05
CA GLY A 247 15.24 11.67 -13.84
C GLY A 247 13.73 11.91 -13.74
N LYS A 248 12.94 10.84 -13.85
CA LYS A 248 11.47 10.89 -13.78
C LYS A 248 10.97 10.68 -12.36
N ILE A 249 10.01 11.50 -11.94
CA ILE A 249 9.28 11.32 -10.69
C ILE A 249 8.01 10.50 -10.99
N SER A 250 7.70 9.49 -10.20
CA SER A 250 6.51 8.66 -10.42
C SER A 250 5.23 9.48 -10.46
N GLY A 251 4.32 9.15 -11.38
CA GLY A 251 2.98 9.77 -11.45
C GLY A 251 2.20 9.64 -10.14
N ALA A 252 2.46 8.60 -9.34
CA ALA A 252 1.84 8.43 -8.03
C ALA A 252 2.29 9.52 -7.01
N ILE A 253 3.57 9.90 -7.03
CA ILE A 253 4.08 10.99 -6.20
C ILE A 253 3.48 12.32 -6.67
N TRP A 254 3.37 12.51 -7.99
CA TRP A 254 2.70 13.69 -8.54
C TRP A 254 1.22 13.76 -8.13
N CYS A 255 0.49 12.65 -8.06
CA CYS A 255 -0.88 12.64 -7.56
C CYS A 255 -0.98 13.18 -6.13
N LEU A 256 -0.05 12.78 -5.25
CA LEU A 256 -0.02 13.29 -3.88
C LEU A 256 0.34 14.77 -3.84
N LEU A 257 1.41 15.19 -4.52
CA LEU A 257 1.87 16.59 -4.56
C LEU A 257 0.80 17.52 -5.12
N LEU A 258 0.23 17.16 -6.28
CA LEU A 258 -0.83 17.94 -6.92
C LEU A 258 -2.14 17.85 -6.14
N GLY A 259 -2.46 16.72 -5.53
CA GLY A 259 -3.61 16.60 -4.63
C GLY A 259 -3.56 17.63 -3.50
N VAL A 260 -2.44 17.69 -2.77
CA VAL A 260 -2.22 18.66 -1.70
C VAL A 260 -2.28 20.10 -2.24
N LEU A 261 -1.62 20.37 -3.37
CA LEU A 261 -1.57 21.70 -3.98
C LEU A 261 -2.98 22.17 -4.40
N PHE A 262 -3.70 21.36 -5.16
CA PHE A 262 -5.00 21.70 -5.71
C PHE A 262 -6.08 21.75 -4.61
N THR A 263 -5.96 21.00 -3.51
CA THR A 263 -6.79 21.17 -2.32
C THR A 263 -6.47 22.48 -1.59
N SER A 264 -5.19 22.83 -1.46
CA SER A 264 -4.75 24.05 -0.77
C SER A 264 -5.24 25.34 -1.45
N ILE A 265 -5.27 25.38 -2.78
CA ILE A 265 -5.82 26.51 -3.55
C ILE A 265 -7.36 26.50 -3.62
N GLY A 266 -8.01 25.43 -3.17
CA GLY A 266 -9.46 25.23 -3.18
C GLY A 266 -10.06 24.74 -4.49
N PHE A 267 -9.22 24.26 -5.41
CA PHE A 267 -9.74 23.53 -6.56
C PHE A 267 -10.35 22.20 -6.08
N LEU A 268 -9.60 21.33 -5.42
CA LEU A 268 -10.12 20.06 -4.88
C LEU A 268 -10.83 20.24 -3.54
N ASP A 269 -11.86 19.44 -3.32
CA ASP A 269 -12.53 19.34 -2.03
C ASP A 269 -11.69 18.49 -1.08
N GLU A 270 -11.69 18.83 0.21
CA GLU A 270 -11.11 17.96 1.24
C GLU A 270 -11.91 16.65 1.29
N ASN A 271 -11.19 15.55 1.51
CA ASN A 271 -11.79 14.21 1.59
C ASN A 271 -12.65 13.84 0.34
N SER A 272 -12.19 14.23 -0.86
CA SER A 272 -12.99 14.23 -2.10
C SER A 272 -13.72 12.90 -2.43
N LEU A 273 -13.06 11.73 -2.42
CA LEU A 273 -13.74 10.47 -2.78
C LEU A 273 -14.77 10.03 -1.75
N THR A 274 -14.56 10.37 -0.48
CA THR A 274 -15.55 10.13 0.59
C THR A 274 -16.73 11.07 0.42
N LYS A 275 -16.49 12.36 0.13
CA LYS A 275 -17.53 13.35 -0.18
C LYS A 275 -18.47 12.87 -1.30
N CYS A 276 -17.92 12.22 -2.34
CA CYS A 276 -18.71 11.71 -3.46
C CYS A 276 -19.12 10.22 -3.33
N ASN A 277 -19.00 9.61 -2.15
CA ASN A 277 -19.35 8.21 -1.88
C ASN A 277 -18.69 7.19 -2.84
N SER A 278 -17.52 7.52 -3.38
CA SER A 278 -16.82 6.69 -4.37
C SER A 278 -15.60 5.96 -3.79
N PHE A 279 -15.16 6.32 -2.58
CA PHE A 279 -14.00 5.71 -1.92
C PHE A 279 -14.11 4.17 -1.83
N GLY A 280 -15.25 3.66 -1.36
CA GLY A 280 -15.46 2.22 -1.15
C GLY A 280 -15.33 1.39 -2.42
N ILE A 281 -15.99 1.80 -3.51
CA ILE A 281 -15.91 1.06 -4.80
C ILE A 281 -14.51 1.14 -5.42
N VAL A 282 -13.83 2.28 -5.29
CA VAL A 282 -12.45 2.45 -5.77
C VAL A 282 -11.48 1.56 -4.99
N MET A 283 -11.57 1.56 -3.66
CA MET A 283 -10.75 0.70 -2.80
C MET A 283 -11.02 -0.78 -3.05
N PHE A 284 -12.30 -1.19 -3.15
CA PHE A 284 -12.67 -2.56 -3.45
C PHE A 284 -12.09 -3.04 -4.79
N ALA A 285 -12.26 -2.27 -5.86
CA ALA A 285 -11.73 -2.61 -7.18
C ALA A 285 -10.20 -2.73 -7.18
N LEU A 286 -9.51 -1.82 -6.50
CA LEU A 286 -8.06 -1.84 -6.36
C LEU A 286 -7.56 -3.05 -5.56
N MET A 287 -8.22 -3.37 -4.45
CA MET A 287 -7.87 -4.53 -3.64
C MET A 287 -8.06 -5.84 -4.41
N MET A 288 -9.14 -5.94 -5.19
CA MET A 288 -9.35 -7.09 -6.06
C MET A 288 -8.22 -7.22 -7.11
N TYR A 289 -7.80 -6.12 -7.73
CA TYR A 289 -6.63 -6.13 -8.62
C TYR A 289 -5.36 -6.68 -7.92
N ILE A 290 -5.10 -6.29 -6.67
CA ILE A 290 -3.96 -6.86 -5.92
C ILE A 290 -4.12 -8.37 -5.69
N PHE A 291 -5.32 -8.82 -5.31
CA PHE A 291 -5.57 -10.25 -5.04
C PHE A 291 -5.64 -11.11 -6.30
N ASP A 292 -5.92 -10.54 -7.48
CA ASP A 292 -5.81 -11.26 -8.76
C ASP A 292 -4.40 -11.82 -8.98
N GLY A 293 -3.36 -11.17 -8.42
CA GLY A 293 -1.99 -11.67 -8.44
C GLY A 293 -1.79 -13.01 -7.70
N LEU A 294 -2.75 -13.45 -6.87
CA LEU A 294 -2.66 -14.73 -6.17
C LEU A 294 -3.06 -15.94 -7.03
N LYS A 295 -3.73 -15.72 -8.17
CA LYS A 295 -4.30 -16.80 -8.99
C LYS A 295 -3.24 -17.78 -9.53
N ASP A 296 -2.02 -17.31 -9.78
CA ASP A 296 -0.96 -18.14 -10.35
C ASP A 296 -0.18 -18.93 -9.28
N CYS A 297 -0.52 -18.74 -8.00
CA CYS A 297 0.14 -19.40 -6.87
C CYS A 297 -0.51 -20.77 -6.59
N THR A 298 0.07 -21.86 -7.11
CA THR A 298 -0.47 -23.23 -6.91
C THR A 298 0.08 -23.93 -5.66
N PRO A 299 -0.63 -24.94 -5.11
CA PRO A 299 -0.12 -25.74 -4.00
C PRO A 299 1.19 -26.47 -4.33
N GLU A 300 1.32 -27.00 -5.55
CA GLU A 300 2.51 -27.70 -6.03
C GLU A 300 3.70 -26.74 -6.13
N MET A 301 3.46 -25.54 -6.67
CA MET A 301 4.44 -24.45 -6.70
C MET A 301 4.91 -24.17 -5.28
N LEU A 302 4.01 -23.83 -4.36
CA LEU A 302 4.38 -23.55 -2.97
C LEU A 302 5.14 -24.70 -2.31
N LYS A 303 4.66 -25.95 -2.39
CA LYS A 303 5.36 -27.10 -1.78
C LYS A 303 6.82 -27.20 -2.22
N SER A 304 7.12 -26.89 -3.47
CA SER A 304 8.48 -26.97 -4.02
C SER A 304 9.42 -25.83 -3.59
N ILE A 305 8.87 -24.65 -3.24
CA ILE A 305 9.67 -23.44 -2.96
C ILE A 305 9.38 -22.78 -1.61
N ILE A 306 8.48 -23.33 -0.79
CA ILE A 306 8.04 -22.71 0.48
C ILE A 306 9.21 -22.52 1.45
N LEU A 307 10.13 -23.47 1.52
CA LEU A 307 11.30 -23.37 2.38
C LEU A 307 12.24 -22.23 1.91
N PRO A 308 12.67 -22.18 0.63
CA PRO A 308 13.34 -21.02 0.04
C PRO A 308 12.63 -19.69 0.27
N LEU A 309 11.30 -19.65 0.13
CA LEU A 309 10.50 -18.44 0.34
C LEU A 309 10.59 -17.97 1.79
N ALA A 310 10.34 -18.87 2.74
CA ALA A 310 10.37 -18.57 4.16
C ALA A 310 11.77 -18.12 4.62
N GLN A 311 12.83 -18.78 4.15
CA GLN A 311 14.21 -18.40 4.46
C GLN A 311 14.52 -16.97 3.99
N LEU A 312 14.13 -16.63 2.75
CA LEU A 312 14.38 -15.31 2.19
C LEU A 312 13.54 -14.22 2.87
N ILE A 313 12.26 -14.49 3.15
CA ILE A 313 11.38 -13.56 3.87
C ILE A 313 11.92 -13.31 5.28
N VAL A 314 12.20 -14.37 6.06
CA VAL A 314 12.67 -14.22 7.45
C VAL A 314 13.98 -13.44 7.49
N THR A 315 14.94 -13.79 6.65
CA THR A 315 16.26 -13.14 6.63
C THR A 315 16.16 -11.69 6.14
N GLY A 316 15.43 -11.47 5.03
CA GLY A 316 15.22 -10.14 4.45
C GLY A 316 14.48 -9.21 5.42
N VAL A 317 13.37 -9.66 6.00
CA VAL A 317 12.60 -8.87 6.98
C VAL A 317 13.41 -8.62 8.25
N SER A 318 14.24 -9.57 8.70
CA SER A 318 15.10 -9.34 9.87
C SER A 318 16.13 -8.23 9.61
N GLY A 319 16.80 -8.26 8.46
CA GLY A 319 17.70 -7.18 8.04
C GLY A 319 16.98 -5.85 7.88
N GLN A 320 15.77 -5.91 7.32
CA GLN A 320 14.91 -4.75 7.12
C GLN A 320 14.56 -4.05 8.43
N LEU A 321 14.08 -4.81 9.42
CA LEU A 321 13.71 -4.28 10.74
C LEU A 321 14.94 -3.77 11.51
N LEU A 322 16.09 -4.44 11.39
CA LEU A 322 17.33 -3.98 12.02
C LEU A 322 17.75 -2.60 11.50
N PHE A 323 17.77 -2.40 10.18
CA PHE A 323 18.16 -1.12 9.61
C PHE A 323 17.10 -0.04 9.82
N ALA A 324 15.81 -0.41 9.77
CA ALA A 324 14.73 0.50 10.13
C ALA A 324 14.86 0.98 11.59
N PHE A 325 15.26 0.10 12.51
CA PHE A 325 15.53 0.45 13.91
C PHE A 325 16.66 1.47 14.03
N ILE A 326 17.79 1.22 13.35
CA ILE A 326 18.95 2.12 13.35
C ILE A 326 18.53 3.49 12.80
N ALA A 327 17.87 3.52 11.64
CA ALA A 327 17.41 4.75 11.02
C ALA A 327 16.42 5.51 11.91
N ALA A 328 15.47 4.81 12.55
CA ALA A 328 14.50 5.39 13.46
C ALA A 328 15.17 6.13 14.63
N LYS A 329 16.24 5.56 15.19
CA LYS A 329 17.04 6.20 16.25
C LYS A 329 17.71 7.49 15.76
N VAL A 330 18.24 7.49 14.55
CA VAL A 330 18.92 8.65 13.95
C VAL A 330 17.93 9.78 13.65
N VAL A 331 16.81 9.47 12.99
CA VAL A 331 15.83 10.49 12.56
C VAL A 331 14.78 10.81 13.64
N LYS A 332 14.86 10.13 14.79
CA LYS A 332 13.93 10.26 15.94
C LYS A 332 12.47 9.97 15.54
N LEU A 333 12.26 8.90 14.78
CA LEU A 333 10.93 8.36 14.52
C LEU A 333 10.61 7.29 15.58
N SER A 334 9.35 7.16 15.99
CA SER A 334 8.95 6.08 16.88
C SER A 334 9.26 4.73 16.23
N ILE A 335 9.84 3.81 17.01
CA ILE A 335 10.24 2.49 16.49
C ILE A 335 9.04 1.72 15.92
N PRO A 336 7.85 1.68 16.58
CA PRO A 336 6.69 1.01 16.00
C PRO A 336 6.29 1.58 14.64
N LEU A 337 6.24 2.92 14.50
CA LEU A 337 5.95 3.55 13.21
C LEU A 337 7.02 3.24 12.16
N ALA A 338 8.30 3.28 12.55
CA ALA A 338 9.41 2.98 11.65
C ALA A 338 9.34 1.54 11.11
N PHE A 339 8.98 0.58 11.97
CA PHE A 339 8.77 -0.80 11.55
C PHE A 339 7.56 -0.95 10.64
N SER A 340 6.42 -0.35 10.98
CA SER A 340 5.22 -0.35 10.13
C SER A 340 5.49 0.23 8.75
N VAL A 341 6.14 1.40 8.70
CA VAL A 341 6.54 2.08 7.44
C VAL A 341 7.46 1.19 6.63
N SER A 342 8.47 0.59 7.26
CA SER A 342 9.43 -0.25 6.55
C SER A 342 8.76 -1.51 5.98
N LEU A 343 7.86 -2.15 6.72
CA LEU A 343 7.13 -3.36 6.31
C LEU A 343 6.19 -3.14 5.12
N THR A 344 5.85 -1.88 4.79
CA THR A 344 5.11 -1.57 3.56
C THR A 344 5.81 -2.07 2.29
N ALA A 345 7.12 -2.32 2.32
CA ALA A 345 7.84 -2.93 1.20
C ALA A 345 7.22 -4.27 0.74
N LEU A 346 6.63 -5.02 1.67
CA LEU A 346 6.11 -6.37 1.42
C LEU A 346 4.75 -6.40 0.73
N TYR A 347 4.06 -5.26 0.59
CA TYR A 347 2.69 -5.26 0.04
C TYR A 347 2.23 -3.90 -0.53
N GLY A 348 2.84 -2.80 -0.12
CA GLY A 348 2.60 -1.46 -0.66
C GLY A 348 1.16 -0.97 -0.52
N PHE A 349 0.73 -0.26 -1.55
CA PHE A 349 -0.59 0.35 -1.68
C PHE A 349 -1.46 -0.42 -2.67
N PRO A 350 -2.79 -0.55 -2.46
CA PRO A 350 -3.62 -0.05 -1.35
C PRO A 350 -3.63 -0.79 0.02
N PRO A 351 -3.05 -1.99 0.22
CA PRO A 351 -3.22 -2.69 1.49
C PRO A 351 -2.73 -1.93 2.72
N ASN A 352 -1.66 -1.12 2.61
CA ASN A 352 -1.21 -0.24 3.68
C ASN A 352 -2.31 0.70 4.19
N ALA A 353 -3.08 1.30 3.28
CA ALA A 353 -4.17 2.20 3.62
C ALA A 353 -5.32 1.43 4.28
N VAL A 354 -5.70 0.25 3.78
CA VAL A 354 -6.77 -0.57 4.39
C VAL A 354 -6.40 -0.98 5.82
N ILE A 355 -5.16 -1.41 6.05
CA ILE A 355 -4.67 -1.79 7.39
C ILE A 355 -4.67 -0.58 8.33
N THR A 356 -4.17 0.55 7.84
CA THR A 356 -4.10 1.78 8.63
C THR A 356 -5.49 2.27 9.01
N GLU A 357 -6.43 2.30 8.07
CA GLU A 357 -7.81 2.76 8.30
C GLU A 357 -8.52 1.87 9.32
N SER A 358 -8.37 0.54 9.16
CA SER A 358 -8.94 -0.44 10.09
C SER A 358 -8.42 -0.23 11.51
N ILE A 359 -7.13 0.09 11.66
CA ILE A 359 -6.51 0.34 12.96
C ILE A 359 -6.95 1.68 13.55
N CYS A 360 -6.97 2.76 12.76
CA CYS A 360 -7.48 4.06 13.21
C CYS A 360 -8.91 3.92 13.74
N ARG A 361 -9.77 3.27 12.98
CA ARG A 361 -11.18 3.04 13.32
C ARG A 361 -11.38 2.09 14.50
N ALA A 362 -10.50 1.10 14.67
CA ALA A 362 -10.57 0.16 15.80
C ALA A 362 -10.09 0.78 17.13
N LEU A 363 -9.25 1.81 17.07
CA LEU A 363 -8.67 2.46 18.25
C LEU A 363 -9.40 3.74 18.66
N ALA A 364 -9.99 4.47 17.71
CA ALA A 364 -10.72 5.70 17.98
C ALA A 364 -12.09 5.42 18.61
N GLU A 365 -12.50 6.27 19.57
CA GLU A 365 -13.84 6.25 20.16
C GLU A 365 -14.82 7.22 19.48
N ASN A 366 -14.30 8.20 18.73
CA ASN A 366 -15.08 9.22 18.03
C ASN A 366 -14.34 9.70 16.76
N ASP A 367 -15.00 10.54 15.97
CA ASP A 367 -14.46 11.05 14.69
C ASP A 367 -13.20 11.91 14.89
N GLU A 368 -13.10 12.66 16.00
CA GLU A 368 -11.93 13.50 16.29
C GLU A 368 -10.67 12.66 16.54
N GLU A 369 -10.81 11.58 17.32
CA GLU A 369 -9.72 10.62 17.55
C GLU A 369 -9.32 9.88 16.28
N HIS A 370 -10.29 9.54 15.44
CA HIS A 370 -10.05 8.89 14.15
C HIS A 370 -9.26 9.82 13.22
N ASP A 371 -9.71 11.07 13.08
CA ASP A 371 -9.06 12.08 12.25
C ASP A 371 -7.63 12.38 12.72
N TYR A 372 -7.42 12.45 14.04
CA TYR A 372 -6.08 12.61 14.62
C TYR A 372 -5.15 11.43 14.26
N LEU A 373 -5.59 10.18 14.48
CA LEU A 373 -4.80 9.00 14.14
C LEU A 373 -4.54 8.91 12.64
N SER A 374 -5.58 9.10 11.83
CA SER A 374 -5.52 9.03 10.37
C SER A 374 -4.58 10.10 9.80
N GLY A 375 -4.66 11.33 10.32
CA GLY A 375 -3.81 12.44 9.91
C GLY A 375 -2.31 12.23 10.16
N ILE A 376 -1.94 11.35 11.08
CA ILE A 376 -0.54 10.99 11.36
C ILE A 376 -0.13 9.71 10.63
N LEU A 377 -0.94 8.65 10.74
CA LEU A 377 -0.57 7.31 10.28
C LEU A 377 -0.73 7.14 8.77
N MET A 378 -1.80 7.68 8.16
CA MET A 378 -2.03 7.53 6.71
C MET A 378 -0.90 8.10 5.86
N PRO A 379 -0.45 9.37 6.05
CA PRO A 379 0.66 9.91 5.28
C PRO A 379 1.91 9.03 5.36
N ALA A 380 2.27 8.58 6.57
CA ALA A 380 3.47 7.78 6.79
C ALA A 380 3.40 6.43 6.08
N MET A 381 2.28 5.72 6.22
CA MET A 381 2.09 4.40 5.63
C MET A 381 2.00 4.46 4.10
N ILE A 382 1.36 5.50 3.55
CA ILE A 382 1.25 5.73 2.11
C ILE A 382 2.61 6.07 1.52
N VAL A 383 3.31 7.08 2.07
CA VAL A 383 4.63 7.50 1.57
C VAL A 383 5.63 6.36 1.68
N GLY A 384 5.62 5.61 2.80
CA GLY A 384 6.42 4.40 2.96
C GLY A 384 6.21 3.41 1.82
N GLY A 385 4.96 3.05 1.54
CA GLY A 385 4.63 2.09 0.49
C GLY A 385 5.02 2.53 -0.92
N PHE A 386 4.91 3.83 -1.23
CA PHE A 386 5.30 4.35 -2.55
C PHE A 386 6.81 4.37 -2.76
N VAL A 387 7.55 4.84 -1.75
CA VAL A 387 9.02 4.88 -1.79
C VAL A 387 9.57 3.47 -2.00
N THR A 388 9.01 2.49 -1.28
CA THR A 388 9.49 1.12 -1.35
C THR A 388 9.08 0.42 -2.65
N VAL A 389 7.77 0.32 -2.91
CA VAL A 389 7.21 -0.59 -3.93
C VAL A 389 7.23 -0.01 -5.36
N THR A 390 7.23 1.31 -5.53
CA THR A 390 7.11 1.91 -6.89
C THR A 390 8.46 2.30 -7.47
N ILE A 391 9.34 2.91 -6.68
CA ILE A 391 10.63 3.42 -7.16
C ILE A 391 11.72 2.41 -6.88
N THR A 392 11.86 2.02 -5.62
CA THR A 392 13.05 1.31 -5.18
C THR A 392 13.06 -0.12 -5.70
N SER A 393 11.93 -0.82 -5.74
CA SER A 393 11.89 -2.20 -6.22
C SER A 393 12.24 -2.37 -7.69
N VAL A 394 11.79 -1.47 -8.57
CA VAL A 394 12.15 -1.50 -10.01
C VAL A 394 13.63 -1.22 -10.20
N PHE A 395 14.18 -0.28 -9.42
CA PHE A 395 15.61 0.00 -9.42
C PHE A 395 16.43 -1.19 -8.93
N VAL A 396 16.00 -1.83 -7.83
CA VAL A 396 16.62 -3.05 -7.28
C VAL A 396 16.54 -4.19 -8.31
N ALA A 397 15.38 -4.40 -8.96
CA ALA A 397 15.22 -5.40 -10.02
C ALA A 397 16.19 -5.16 -11.18
N GLY A 398 16.31 -3.92 -11.67
CA GLY A 398 17.23 -3.58 -12.76
C GLY A 398 18.71 -3.75 -12.42
N ILE A 399 19.08 -3.71 -11.13
CA ILE A 399 20.43 -4.08 -10.67
C ILE A 399 20.57 -5.61 -10.60
N PHE A 400 19.61 -6.28 -9.98
CA PHE A 400 19.67 -7.71 -9.69
C PHE A 400 19.54 -8.59 -10.93
N GLU A 401 18.76 -8.17 -11.93
CA GLU A 401 18.67 -8.85 -13.22
C GLU A 401 20.05 -9.05 -13.87
N LYS A 402 20.95 -8.07 -13.72
CA LYS A 402 22.32 -8.13 -14.27
C LYS A 402 23.24 -9.09 -13.51
N LEU A 403 22.80 -9.62 -12.36
CA LEU A 403 23.57 -10.55 -11.53
C LEU A 403 23.29 -12.01 -11.86
N PHE A 404 22.28 -12.31 -12.68
CA PHE A 404 22.03 -13.65 -13.19
C PHE A 404 23.20 -14.17 -14.02
#